data_AF-A0A3M1RRQ9-F1
#
_entry.id   AF-A0A3M1RRQ9-F1
#
_cell.length_a   1.000
_cell.length_b   1.000
_cell.length_c   1.000
_cell.angle_alpha   90.00
_cell.angle_beta   90.00
_cell.angle_gamma   90.00
#
_symmetry.space_group_name_H-M   'P 1'
#
loop_
_entity.id
_entity.type
_entity.pdbx_description
1 polymer ?
#
loop_
_entity_poly.entity_id
_entity_poly.type
_entity_poly.pdbx_seq_one_letter_code
_entity_poly.pdbx_strand_id
1 'polypeptide(L)'
;MREKWLFLGLAMVVLISFSPAVEGGIATTKHNLSVSGPGPVKAIEETRICIFCHTPHNSSPRPPLWNRQDPGNYYTPYSSSTAVASPGQPTGASILCLSCHDGTIALGEVLSEPVPISMVSGITTMPAGPGRLETDLSDDHPISFPYTSSLAAANGELVDPLTLTGPVRLDSSGQLQCTSCHDAHNNAFGKFLVMSNQGAALCTTCHTKNFWNQSIHKTSTATWNGSGPDPWPHTTWNTVTDNGCENCHRPHTAGGHERLLNYAVEEDNCYPCHNGNVATQNIQAEFSKVSRHPVGDTIGVHDPREAAVVGTRHVECVDCHNPHAAYPGAGTPSGPLAGVRGVSITGAEVATATFEYEICFRCHADSPNKPPPRTTRQLAQTNVRLEFSTSNPSFHPVVGPGVNPNVPSLIAPLTTTSVIKCTDCHNNNAGPGAGGAGPNGPHGSTFVPLLERQYVTTDNTRESSAVYALCYKCHSRNSILGDQSFKEHKKHIQGEKAPCNVCHDPHGISATQGNSINNSKLINFDTTVVSPSSSGQLRFESQGRFKGACYLRCHGKNHDPKRY
;
A
#
# COMPACT_ATOMS: atom_id res chain seq x y z
N MET A 1 -70.17 -41.35 -45.41
CA MET A 1 -69.64 -40.37 -46.38
C MET A 1 -68.54 -39.58 -45.67
N ARG A 2 -67.40 -39.41 -46.33
CA ARG A 2 -66.16 -38.79 -45.82
C ARG A 2 -66.37 -37.31 -45.51
N GLU A 3 -65.68 -36.77 -44.48
CA GLU A 3 -65.10 -35.41 -44.42
C GLU A 3 -64.36 -35.26 -43.08
N LYS A 4 -63.04 -35.52 -43.04
CA LYS A 4 -61.89 -34.61 -43.22
C LYS A 4 -61.66 -33.65 -42.04
N TRP A 5 -60.67 -34.03 -41.23
CA TRP A 5 -60.02 -33.23 -40.19
C TRP A 5 -59.13 -32.14 -40.81
N LEU A 6 -59.16 -30.93 -40.27
CA LEU A 6 -58.20 -29.86 -40.56
C LEU A 6 -57.67 -29.32 -39.22
N PHE A 7 -56.49 -29.77 -38.84
CA PHE A 7 -55.66 -29.16 -37.81
C PHE A 7 -54.88 -28.00 -38.46
N LEU A 8 -55.13 -26.77 -38.03
CA LEU A 8 -54.24 -25.64 -38.33
C LEU A 8 -53.12 -25.63 -37.28
N GLY A 9 -51.90 -25.97 -37.70
CA GLY A 9 -50.67 -25.77 -36.93
C GLY A 9 -50.19 -24.33 -37.07
N LEU A 10 -50.09 -23.63 -35.94
CA LEU A 10 -49.49 -22.29 -35.86
C LEU A 10 -47.96 -22.45 -35.85
N ALA A 11 -47.29 -22.15 -36.96
CA ALA A 11 -45.83 -22.15 -37.05
C ALA A 11 -45.26 -20.91 -36.34
N MET A 12 -44.59 -21.11 -35.21
CA MET A 12 -43.88 -20.07 -34.46
C MET A 12 -42.51 -19.86 -35.13
N VAL A 13 -42.38 -18.79 -35.93
CA VAL A 13 -41.10 -18.38 -36.53
C VAL A 13 -40.26 -17.71 -35.45
N VAL A 14 -39.25 -18.41 -34.95
CA VAL A 14 -38.20 -17.85 -34.09
C VAL A 14 -37.25 -17.06 -34.99
N LEU A 15 -37.39 -15.74 -35.01
CA LEU A 15 -36.40 -14.83 -35.60
C LEU A 15 -35.17 -14.80 -34.69
N ILE A 16 -34.16 -15.59 -35.03
CA ILE A 16 -32.82 -15.51 -34.43
C ILE A 16 -32.15 -14.26 -35.02
N SER A 17 -32.15 -13.17 -34.26
CA SER A 17 -31.36 -11.98 -34.55
C SER A 17 -29.87 -12.32 -34.39
N PHE A 18 -29.21 -12.71 -35.48
CA PHE A 18 -27.75 -12.71 -35.54
C PHE A 18 -27.28 -11.25 -35.63
N SER A 19 -26.80 -10.70 -34.51
CA SER A 19 -25.95 -9.52 -34.57
C SER A 19 -24.64 -9.94 -35.26
N PRO A 20 -24.23 -9.32 -36.37
CA PRO A 20 -22.90 -9.58 -36.91
C PRO A 20 -21.89 -9.07 -35.87
N ALA A 21 -21.05 -9.97 -35.37
CA ALA A 21 -19.83 -9.55 -34.68
C ALA A 21 -19.03 -8.75 -35.71
N VAL A 22 -18.85 -7.46 -35.47
CA VAL A 22 -17.98 -6.62 -36.30
C VAL A 22 -16.57 -7.12 -36.04
N GLU A 23 -16.05 -7.93 -36.94
CA GLU A 23 -14.66 -8.37 -36.96
C GLU A 23 -13.79 -7.11 -37.08
N GLY A 24 -13.12 -6.73 -35.99
CA GLY A 24 -12.35 -5.50 -35.87
C GLY A 24 -11.02 -5.57 -36.63
N GLY A 25 -11.09 -5.82 -37.94
CA GLY A 25 -9.92 -5.90 -38.81
C GLY A 25 -9.18 -4.57 -38.95
N ILE A 26 -7.90 -4.62 -39.32
CA ILE A 26 -6.98 -3.47 -39.37
C ILE A 26 -7.57 -2.25 -40.10
N ALA A 27 -8.35 -2.46 -41.16
CA ALA A 27 -8.88 -1.42 -42.04
C ALA A 27 -9.63 -0.28 -41.32
N THR A 28 -10.32 -0.57 -40.22
CA THR A 28 -11.11 0.41 -39.46
C THR A 28 -10.38 0.97 -38.23
N THR A 29 -9.09 0.68 -38.09
CA THR A 29 -8.27 1.04 -36.93
C THR A 29 -7.24 2.11 -37.26
N LYS A 30 -6.58 2.64 -36.22
CA LYS A 30 -5.43 3.56 -36.39
C LYS A 30 -4.20 2.92 -37.06
N HIS A 31 -4.14 1.59 -37.16
CA HIS A 31 -3.07 0.88 -37.87
C HIS A 31 -3.33 0.75 -39.37
N ASN A 32 -4.49 1.18 -39.87
CA ASN A 32 -4.64 1.46 -41.29
C ASN A 32 -3.93 2.78 -41.61
N LEU A 33 -2.64 2.69 -41.95
CA LEU A 33 -1.81 3.83 -42.34
C LEU A 33 -1.99 4.24 -43.81
N SER A 34 -2.85 3.56 -44.58
CA SER A 34 -3.18 3.97 -45.95
C SER A 34 -4.02 5.26 -45.95
N VAL A 35 -4.23 5.85 -47.12
CA VAL A 35 -5.08 7.04 -47.32
C VAL A 35 -6.51 6.87 -46.77
N SER A 36 -7.00 5.62 -46.74
CA SER A 36 -8.32 5.25 -46.21
C SER A 36 -8.39 5.19 -44.67
N GLY A 37 -7.25 5.35 -43.98
CA GLY A 37 -7.14 5.26 -42.53
C GLY A 37 -8.00 6.27 -41.78
N PRO A 38 -8.63 5.87 -40.65
CA PRO A 38 -9.38 6.76 -39.78
C PRO A 38 -8.49 7.59 -38.84
N GLY A 39 -7.21 7.21 -38.68
CA GLY A 39 -6.26 7.87 -37.79
C GLY A 39 -5.63 9.14 -38.40
N PRO A 40 -5.04 10.00 -37.54
CA PRO A 40 -4.32 11.20 -38.01
C PRO A 40 -2.97 10.86 -38.65
N VAL A 41 -2.39 9.71 -38.30
CA VAL A 41 -1.16 9.18 -38.90
C VAL A 41 -1.57 8.28 -40.06
N LYS A 42 -1.39 8.76 -41.29
CA LYS A 42 -1.68 8.01 -42.52
C LYS A 42 -0.95 8.59 -43.73
N ALA A 43 -0.86 7.81 -44.79
CA ALA A 43 -0.27 8.20 -46.06
C ALA A 43 -1.14 9.19 -46.82
N ILE A 44 -0.50 9.98 -47.68
CA ILE A 44 -1.17 10.93 -48.57
C ILE A 44 -1.88 10.19 -49.71
N GLU A 45 -1.21 9.22 -50.34
CA GLU A 45 -1.69 8.55 -51.55
C GLU A 45 -1.70 7.02 -51.48
N GLU A 46 -0.89 6.40 -50.62
CA GLU A 46 -0.79 4.93 -50.55
C GLU A 46 -2.13 4.30 -50.16
N THR A 47 -2.56 3.28 -50.90
CA THR A 47 -3.86 2.61 -50.72
C THR A 47 -3.74 1.23 -50.10
N ARG A 48 -2.57 0.58 -50.18
CA ARG A 48 -2.30 -0.73 -49.61
C ARG A 48 -2.20 -0.60 -48.09
N ILE A 49 -3.01 -1.36 -47.38
CA ILE A 49 -3.03 -1.33 -45.90
C ILE A 49 -1.83 -2.05 -45.33
N CYS A 50 -1.54 -3.25 -45.85
CA CYS A 50 -0.52 -4.13 -45.25
C CYS A 50 0.92 -3.74 -45.58
N ILE A 51 1.15 -2.84 -46.55
CA ILE A 51 2.52 -2.50 -47.01
C ILE A 51 3.39 -1.94 -45.89
N PHE A 52 2.81 -1.25 -44.91
CA PHE A 52 3.56 -0.69 -43.80
C PHE A 52 4.15 -1.76 -42.85
N CYS A 53 3.66 -3.00 -42.93
CA CYS A 53 4.08 -4.11 -42.07
C CYS A 53 4.67 -5.27 -42.89
N HIS A 54 4.05 -5.63 -44.00
CA HIS A 54 4.35 -6.85 -44.76
C HIS A 54 4.64 -6.56 -46.23
N THR A 55 5.55 -7.35 -46.80
CA THR A 55 5.81 -7.39 -48.24
C THR A 55 6.05 -8.81 -48.70
N PRO A 56 5.54 -9.23 -49.87
CA PRO A 56 5.82 -10.57 -50.41
C PRO A 56 7.27 -10.73 -50.91
N HIS A 57 7.98 -9.63 -51.23
CA HIS A 57 9.35 -9.64 -51.73
C HIS A 57 10.14 -8.45 -51.16
N ASN A 58 11.47 -8.55 -51.14
CA ASN A 58 12.34 -7.52 -50.54
C ASN A 58 12.02 -7.24 -49.07
N SER A 59 11.71 -8.29 -48.30
CA SER A 59 11.45 -8.18 -46.87
C SER A 59 12.73 -8.27 -46.05
N SER A 60 12.65 -7.89 -44.79
CA SER A 60 13.61 -8.33 -43.79
C SER A 60 13.70 -9.87 -43.81
N PRO A 61 14.91 -10.46 -43.67
CA PRO A 61 15.10 -11.90 -43.73
C PRO A 61 14.50 -12.65 -42.52
N ARG A 62 13.92 -11.93 -41.55
CA ARG A 62 13.25 -12.52 -40.38
C ARG A 62 11.77 -12.77 -40.67
N PRO A 63 11.22 -13.97 -40.38
CA PRO A 63 9.79 -14.23 -40.52
C PRO A 63 8.97 -13.52 -39.43
N PRO A 64 7.71 -13.12 -39.72
CA PRO A 64 7.06 -13.12 -41.03
C PRO A 64 7.71 -12.09 -41.97
N LEU A 65 7.46 -12.18 -43.29
CA LEU A 65 8.01 -11.24 -44.27
C LEU A 65 7.65 -9.78 -43.87
N TRP A 66 8.60 -9.11 -43.23
CA TRP A 66 8.43 -7.80 -42.62
C TRP A 66 8.98 -6.72 -43.54
N ASN A 67 8.20 -5.67 -43.78
CA ASN A 67 8.54 -4.63 -44.76
C ASN A 67 9.28 -3.44 -44.15
N ARG A 68 9.93 -3.62 -43.00
CA ARG A 68 10.73 -2.56 -42.35
C ARG A 68 12.08 -3.12 -41.91
N GLN A 69 13.04 -2.21 -41.78
CA GLN A 69 14.34 -2.55 -41.22
C GLN A 69 14.23 -2.84 -39.72
N ASP A 70 15.19 -3.62 -39.20
CA ASP A 70 15.44 -3.66 -37.77
C ASP A 70 15.97 -2.28 -37.35
N PRO A 71 15.43 -1.65 -36.29
CA PRO A 71 15.91 -0.36 -35.81
C PRO A 71 17.41 -0.33 -35.52
N GLY A 72 18.01 -1.47 -35.16
CA GLY A 72 19.43 -1.53 -34.80
C GLY A 72 19.78 -0.75 -33.53
N ASN A 73 18.78 -0.25 -32.81
CA ASN A 73 18.94 0.49 -31.56
C ASN A 73 19.24 -0.46 -30.39
N TYR A 74 19.91 0.09 -29.39
CA TYR A 74 19.99 -0.51 -28.07
C TYR A 74 18.85 0.00 -27.21
N TYR A 75 18.17 -0.92 -26.55
CA TYR A 75 17.06 -0.63 -25.64
C TYR A 75 17.52 -0.73 -24.19
N THR A 76 16.88 0.03 -23.32
CA THR A 76 16.97 -0.13 -21.86
C THR A 76 15.82 -1.03 -21.40
N PRO A 77 16.04 -2.32 -21.08
CA PRO A 77 14.95 -3.20 -20.68
C PRO A 77 14.48 -2.90 -19.24
N TYR A 78 13.24 -3.30 -18.94
CA TYR A 78 12.70 -3.28 -17.60
C TYR A 78 13.60 -3.97 -16.58
N SER A 79 13.79 -3.31 -15.44
CA SER A 79 14.45 -3.86 -14.26
C SER A 79 13.77 -3.35 -12.99
N SER A 80 13.79 -4.15 -11.94
CA SER A 80 13.29 -3.78 -10.62
C SER A 80 13.96 -4.65 -9.58
N SER A 81 14.14 -4.12 -8.37
CA SER A 81 14.60 -4.91 -7.22
C SER A 81 13.80 -6.19 -7.02
N THR A 82 12.50 -6.21 -7.30
CA THR A 82 11.62 -7.37 -7.15
C THR A 82 11.56 -8.30 -8.37
N ALA A 83 12.13 -7.89 -9.51
CA ALA A 83 12.14 -8.71 -10.72
C ALA A 83 12.94 -10.01 -10.49
N VAL A 84 12.42 -11.11 -11.03
CA VAL A 84 13.13 -12.41 -11.08
C VAL A 84 13.60 -12.70 -12.51
N ALA A 85 12.80 -12.30 -13.50
CA ALA A 85 13.21 -12.34 -14.90
C ALA A 85 14.29 -11.27 -15.16
N SER A 86 15.15 -11.56 -16.14
CA SER A 86 16.14 -10.61 -16.68
C SER A 86 15.89 -10.44 -18.17
N PRO A 87 15.05 -9.47 -18.57
CA PRO A 87 14.76 -9.20 -19.98
C PRO A 87 16.02 -8.78 -20.74
N GLY A 88 16.21 -9.36 -21.93
CA GLY A 88 17.28 -9.00 -22.84
C GLY A 88 16.88 -7.86 -23.77
N GLN A 89 17.69 -7.66 -24.83
CA GLN A 89 17.28 -6.81 -25.95
C GLN A 89 16.03 -7.39 -26.63
N PRO A 90 15.14 -6.55 -27.19
CA PRO A 90 13.96 -7.03 -27.90
C PRO A 90 14.30 -7.99 -29.05
N THR A 91 13.55 -9.08 -29.14
CA THR A 91 13.69 -10.12 -30.16
C THR A 91 12.32 -10.49 -30.74
N GLY A 92 12.31 -11.45 -31.69
CA GLY A 92 11.09 -12.08 -32.19
C GLY A 92 10.10 -11.04 -32.76
N ALA A 93 8.84 -11.13 -32.35
CA ALA A 93 7.80 -10.21 -32.80
C ALA A 93 7.93 -8.80 -32.19
N SER A 94 8.48 -8.68 -30.98
CA SER A 94 8.53 -7.39 -30.27
C SER A 94 9.42 -6.38 -30.99
N ILE A 95 10.58 -6.80 -31.51
CA ILE A 95 11.45 -5.90 -32.30
C ILE A 95 10.79 -5.44 -33.61
N LEU A 96 9.87 -6.23 -34.17
CA LEU A 96 9.09 -5.82 -35.35
C LEU A 96 8.11 -4.70 -34.99
N CYS A 97 7.39 -4.83 -33.87
CA CYS A 97 6.52 -3.77 -33.36
C CYS A 97 7.31 -2.50 -33.07
N LEU A 98 8.47 -2.64 -32.42
CA LEU A 98 9.34 -1.52 -32.07
C LEU A 98 9.92 -0.81 -33.30
N SER A 99 9.98 -1.45 -34.48
CA SER A 99 10.33 -0.76 -35.74
C SER A 99 9.40 0.39 -36.13
N CYS A 100 8.25 0.51 -35.48
CA CYS A 100 7.40 1.70 -35.51
C CYS A 100 7.34 2.39 -34.15
N HIS A 101 7.13 1.60 -33.09
CA HIS A 101 6.78 2.10 -31.76
C HIS A 101 7.96 2.70 -30.98
N ASP A 102 9.21 2.40 -31.35
CA ASP A 102 10.39 3.09 -30.77
C ASP A 102 10.53 4.53 -31.30
N GLY A 103 9.81 4.86 -32.38
CA GLY A 103 9.79 6.20 -32.98
C GLY A 103 11.11 6.64 -33.62
N THR A 104 12.00 5.71 -33.96
CA THR A 104 13.31 6.01 -34.56
C THR A 104 13.34 5.88 -36.09
N ILE A 105 12.53 4.98 -36.66
CA ILE A 105 12.41 4.79 -38.11
C ILE A 105 11.19 5.57 -38.63
N ALA A 106 11.31 6.20 -39.80
CA ALA A 106 10.18 6.82 -40.46
C ALA A 106 9.09 5.79 -40.81
N LEU A 107 7.82 6.13 -40.57
CA LEU A 107 6.66 5.25 -40.79
C LEU A 107 6.49 4.88 -42.28
N GLY A 108 6.82 5.82 -43.18
CA GLY A 108 6.78 5.59 -44.62
C GLY A 108 7.99 4.84 -45.18
N GLU A 109 9.05 4.66 -44.39
CA GLU A 109 10.26 3.95 -44.82
C GLU A 109 10.00 2.43 -44.77
N VAL A 110 9.66 1.88 -45.93
CA VAL A 110 9.39 0.46 -46.14
C VAL A 110 10.38 -0.13 -47.13
N LEU A 111 10.75 -1.40 -46.95
CA LEU A 111 11.78 -2.06 -47.76
C LEU A 111 11.34 -2.28 -49.22
N SER A 112 10.06 -2.49 -49.46
CA SER A 112 9.53 -2.77 -50.79
C SER A 112 9.50 -1.54 -51.71
N GLU A 113 9.74 -0.34 -51.19
CA GLU A 113 9.67 0.91 -51.95
C GLU A 113 11.04 1.61 -51.93
N PRO A 114 11.51 2.16 -53.08
CA PRO A 114 12.81 2.82 -53.17
C PRO A 114 12.82 4.23 -52.54
N VAL A 115 11.64 4.79 -52.25
CA VAL A 115 11.45 6.11 -51.66
C VAL A 115 10.40 5.99 -50.55
N PRO A 116 10.57 6.66 -49.39
CA PRO A 116 9.59 6.61 -48.32
C PRO A 116 8.20 7.07 -48.77
N ILE A 117 7.18 6.33 -48.34
CA ILE A 117 5.78 6.68 -48.54
C ILE A 117 5.50 8.00 -47.81
N SER A 118 4.97 8.99 -48.54
CA SER A 118 4.68 10.30 -47.95
C SER A 118 3.48 10.24 -47.01
N MET A 119 3.67 10.76 -45.81
CA MET A 119 2.66 10.79 -44.75
C MET A 119 2.01 12.17 -44.63
N VAL A 120 0.74 12.19 -44.24
CA VAL A 120 -0.04 13.42 -44.01
C VAL A 120 0.62 14.28 -42.93
N SER A 121 0.51 15.61 -43.09
CA SER A 121 0.99 16.61 -42.12
C SER A 121 2.49 16.53 -41.82
N GLY A 122 3.29 15.93 -42.69
CA GLY A 122 4.74 15.82 -42.51
C GLY A 122 5.15 14.89 -41.36
N ILE A 123 4.24 14.02 -40.89
CA ILE A 123 4.52 13.05 -39.82
C ILE A 123 5.50 12.01 -40.35
N THR A 124 6.76 12.05 -39.92
CA THR A 124 7.76 11.08 -40.37
C THR A 124 7.83 9.89 -39.45
N THR A 125 7.97 10.08 -38.14
CA THR A 125 8.05 9.01 -37.13
C THR A 125 6.79 8.93 -36.28
N MET A 126 6.69 7.90 -35.42
CA MET A 126 5.57 7.77 -34.48
C MET A 126 5.48 9.02 -33.59
N PRO A 127 4.33 9.74 -33.58
CA PRO A 127 4.18 10.95 -32.78
C PRO A 127 4.29 10.67 -31.28
N ALA A 128 4.73 11.67 -30.52
CA ALA A 128 4.75 11.61 -29.07
C ALA A 128 3.36 11.26 -28.49
N GLY A 129 3.34 10.36 -27.51
CA GLY A 129 2.13 9.89 -26.85
C GLY A 129 2.21 8.41 -26.50
N PRO A 130 1.12 7.80 -26.01
CA PRO A 130 1.12 6.43 -25.47
C PRO A 130 1.45 5.32 -26.47
N GLY A 131 1.50 5.63 -27.76
CA GLY A 131 1.90 4.69 -28.81
C GLY A 131 3.38 4.77 -29.18
N ARG A 132 4.17 5.68 -28.57
CA ARG A 132 5.61 5.80 -28.81
C ARG A 132 6.33 5.38 -27.52
N LEU A 133 6.84 4.16 -27.52
CA LEU A 133 7.55 3.54 -26.38
C LEU A 133 9.02 3.98 -26.29
N GLU A 134 9.56 4.54 -27.37
CA GLU A 134 10.96 4.97 -27.42
C GLU A 134 11.92 3.76 -27.26
N THR A 135 13.20 4.03 -26.99
CA THR A 135 14.21 2.99 -26.75
C THR A 135 14.40 2.68 -25.26
N ASP A 136 13.84 3.50 -24.38
CA ASP A 136 13.81 3.21 -22.95
C ASP A 136 12.52 2.45 -22.63
N LEU A 137 12.64 1.13 -22.42
CA LEU A 137 11.52 0.24 -22.07
C LEU A 137 11.49 -0.05 -20.58
N SER A 138 12.19 0.75 -19.76
CA SER A 138 12.27 0.50 -18.32
C SER A 138 10.99 0.84 -17.57
N ASP A 139 10.06 1.53 -18.22
CA ASP A 139 8.71 1.86 -17.75
C ASP A 139 7.61 1.07 -18.51
N ASP A 140 8.01 0.02 -19.22
CA ASP A 140 7.13 -0.90 -19.95
C ASP A 140 7.14 -2.31 -19.33
N HIS A 141 6.03 -3.02 -19.49
CA HIS A 141 5.93 -4.41 -19.12
C HIS A 141 6.97 -5.23 -19.90
N PRO A 142 7.79 -6.05 -19.21
CA PRO A 142 8.91 -6.73 -19.84
C PRO A 142 8.46 -7.64 -20.99
N ILE A 143 9.24 -7.65 -22.07
CA ILE A 143 9.08 -8.51 -23.25
C ILE A 143 10.42 -9.13 -23.64
N SER A 144 10.41 -10.08 -24.56
CA SER A 144 11.59 -10.75 -25.10
C SER A 144 12.45 -11.44 -24.04
N PHE A 145 11.79 -12.21 -23.17
CA PHE A 145 12.44 -13.09 -22.22
C PHE A 145 11.74 -14.45 -22.14
N PRO A 146 12.46 -15.54 -21.81
CA PRO A 146 11.85 -16.85 -21.61
C PRO A 146 10.90 -16.86 -20.41
N TYR A 147 9.63 -17.18 -20.62
CA TYR A 147 8.68 -17.42 -19.53
C TYR A 147 8.57 -18.93 -19.30
N THR A 148 9.29 -19.44 -18.30
CA THR A 148 9.41 -20.89 -18.02
C THR A 148 8.74 -21.26 -16.69
N SER A 149 8.41 -22.54 -16.52
CA SER A 149 7.89 -23.06 -15.24
C SER A 149 8.88 -22.87 -14.09
N SER A 150 10.20 -22.90 -14.36
CA SER A 150 11.22 -22.59 -13.37
C SER A 150 11.21 -21.13 -12.93
N LEU A 151 11.01 -20.19 -13.87
CA LEU A 151 10.85 -18.77 -13.55
C LEU A 151 9.58 -18.54 -12.73
N ALA A 152 8.46 -19.17 -13.13
CA ALA A 152 7.20 -19.06 -12.42
C ALA A 152 7.32 -19.56 -10.97
N ALA A 153 7.93 -20.73 -10.78
CA ALA A 153 8.17 -21.31 -9.46
C ALA A 153 9.13 -20.47 -8.61
N ALA A 154 10.18 -19.88 -9.21
CA ALA A 154 11.12 -19.02 -8.49
C ALA A 154 10.47 -17.70 -8.03
N ASN A 155 9.50 -17.18 -8.79
CA ASN A 155 8.74 -15.99 -8.39
C ASN A 155 7.68 -16.31 -7.32
N GLY A 156 6.98 -17.45 -7.45
CA GLY A 156 5.96 -17.89 -6.50
C GLY A 156 4.58 -17.24 -6.66
N GLU A 157 4.42 -16.24 -7.51
CA GLU A 157 3.14 -15.56 -7.80
C GLU A 157 2.85 -15.45 -9.30
N LEU A 158 3.43 -16.36 -10.08
CA LEU A 158 3.22 -16.50 -11.52
C LEU A 158 2.55 -17.84 -11.84
N VAL A 159 1.65 -17.81 -12.83
CA VAL A 159 1.01 -19.01 -13.39
C VAL A 159 2.06 -19.84 -14.14
N ASP A 160 2.00 -21.17 -14.06
CA ASP A 160 2.88 -22.01 -14.87
C ASP A 160 2.56 -21.80 -16.37
N PRO A 161 3.53 -21.39 -17.22
CA PRO A 161 3.30 -21.15 -18.64
C PRO A 161 2.75 -22.36 -19.41
N LEU A 162 3.00 -23.59 -18.93
CA LEU A 162 2.44 -24.81 -19.53
C LEU A 162 0.92 -24.95 -19.33
N THR A 163 0.36 -24.21 -18.38
CA THR A 163 -1.07 -24.19 -18.05
C THR A 163 -1.82 -23.04 -18.69
N LEU A 164 -1.11 -22.14 -19.39
CA LEU A 164 -1.73 -21.04 -20.12
C LEU A 164 -2.67 -21.62 -21.18
N THR A 165 -3.94 -21.25 -21.08
CA THR A 165 -4.98 -21.61 -22.05
C THR A 165 -5.59 -20.34 -22.61
N GLY A 166 -6.07 -20.39 -23.85
CA GLY A 166 -6.75 -19.27 -24.47
C GLY A 166 -5.87 -18.38 -25.35
N PRO A 167 -6.11 -17.05 -25.35
CA PRO A 167 -5.56 -16.15 -26.35
C PRO A 167 -4.17 -15.60 -26.01
N VAL A 168 -3.78 -15.57 -24.73
CA VAL A 168 -2.42 -15.24 -24.29
C VAL A 168 -1.50 -16.41 -24.59
N ARG A 169 -0.45 -16.18 -25.38
CA ARG A 169 0.48 -17.23 -25.82
C ARG A 169 1.92 -16.75 -25.86
N LEU A 170 2.84 -17.65 -25.56
CA LEU A 170 4.26 -17.44 -25.81
C LEU A 170 4.58 -17.68 -27.28
N ASP A 171 5.68 -17.10 -27.75
CA ASP A 171 6.16 -17.39 -29.10
C ASP A 171 6.69 -18.83 -29.21
N SER A 172 7.09 -19.23 -30.42
CA SER A 172 7.61 -20.58 -30.69
C SER A 172 8.91 -20.92 -29.95
N SER A 173 9.59 -19.91 -29.40
CA SER A 173 10.79 -20.08 -28.58
C SER A 173 10.48 -20.09 -27.07
N GLY A 174 9.20 -20.01 -26.68
CA GLY A 174 8.79 -19.95 -25.28
C GLY A 174 9.05 -18.59 -24.63
N GLN A 175 9.19 -17.52 -25.41
CA GLN A 175 9.38 -16.17 -24.89
C GLN A 175 8.05 -15.41 -24.84
N LEU A 176 7.94 -14.55 -23.82
CA LEU A 176 6.87 -13.56 -23.74
C LEU A 176 7.21 -12.40 -24.68
N GLN A 177 6.28 -12.06 -25.58
CA GLN A 177 6.47 -11.03 -26.61
C GLN A 177 5.30 -10.04 -26.58
N CYS A 178 5.38 -8.93 -27.32
CA CYS A 178 4.24 -8.04 -27.52
C CYS A 178 3.00 -8.82 -28.01
N THR A 179 3.19 -9.85 -28.82
CA THR A 179 2.10 -10.71 -29.33
C THR A 179 1.46 -11.62 -28.28
N SER A 180 2.03 -11.72 -27.08
CA SER A 180 1.39 -12.40 -25.96
C SER A 180 0.19 -11.60 -25.43
N CYS A 181 0.21 -10.28 -25.59
CA CYS A 181 -0.84 -9.37 -25.12
C CYS A 181 -1.62 -8.73 -26.27
N HIS A 182 -1.00 -8.60 -27.46
CA HIS A 182 -1.59 -7.94 -28.62
C HIS A 182 -1.72 -8.87 -29.84
N ASP A 183 -2.82 -8.74 -30.58
CA ASP A 183 -2.98 -9.30 -31.92
C ASP A 183 -3.06 -8.17 -32.94
N ALA A 184 -1.99 -7.95 -33.70
CA ALA A 184 -1.89 -6.88 -34.69
C ALA A 184 -3.00 -6.89 -35.76
N HIS A 185 -3.74 -8.00 -35.93
CA HIS A 185 -4.80 -8.14 -36.92
C HIS A 185 -6.21 -8.03 -36.34
N ASN A 186 -6.35 -7.98 -35.01
CA ASN A 186 -7.64 -8.02 -34.35
C ASN A 186 -7.75 -6.98 -33.24
N ASN A 187 -8.61 -5.98 -33.46
CA ASN A 187 -8.85 -4.91 -32.49
C ASN A 187 -10.22 -5.04 -31.79
N ALA A 188 -10.78 -6.26 -31.68
CA ALA A 188 -12.08 -6.49 -31.05
C ALA A 188 -12.17 -5.96 -29.59
N PHE A 189 -11.04 -5.91 -28.87
CA PHE A 189 -10.98 -5.47 -27.47
C PHE A 189 -10.37 -4.06 -27.30
N GLY A 190 -10.10 -3.35 -28.40
CA GLY A 190 -9.34 -2.10 -28.36
C GLY A 190 -7.86 -2.33 -28.03
N LYS A 191 -7.01 -1.35 -28.39
CA LYS A 191 -5.54 -1.42 -28.24
C LYS A 191 -4.93 -2.73 -28.80
N PHE A 192 -5.61 -3.40 -29.74
CA PHE A 192 -5.25 -4.73 -30.25
C PHE A 192 -5.07 -5.80 -29.18
N LEU A 193 -5.69 -5.66 -27.99
CA LEU A 193 -5.54 -6.67 -26.95
C LEU A 193 -6.12 -8.01 -27.40
N VAL A 194 -5.48 -9.11 -27.01
CA VAL A 194 -5.95 -10.46 -27.32
C VAL A 194 -7.21 -10.86 -26.53
N MET A 195 -7.55 -10.10 -25.48
CA MET A 195 -8.75 -10.21 -24.67
C MET A 195 -9.04 -8.90 -23.93
N SER A 196 -10.25 -8.72 -23.38
CA SER A 196 -10.55 -7.59 -22.50
C SER A 196 -9.67 -7.63 -21.24
N ASN A 197 -9.18 -6.46 -20.79
CA ASN A 197 -8.48 -6.32 -19.51
C ASN A 197 -9.38 -5.79 -18.37
N GLN A 198 -10.70 -5.71 -18.58
CA GLN A 198 -11.62 -5.35 -17.50
C GLN A 198 -11.42 -6.29 -16.30
N GLY A 199 -11.27 -5.72 -15.11
CA GLY A 199 -10.99 -6.47 -13.87
C GLY A 199 -9.61 -7.12 -13.83
N ALA A 200 -8.65 -6.61 -14.61
CA ALA A 200 -7.32 -7.17 -14.77
C ALA A 200 -7.30 -8.61 -15.35
N ALA A 201 -8.28 -8.93 -16.19
CA ALA A 201 -8.43 -10.28 -16.74
C ALA A 201 -7.20 -10.72 -17.58
N LEU A 202 -6.54 -9.79 -18.29
CA LEU A 202 -5.31 -10.11 -19.01
C LEU A 202 -4.15 -10.34 -18.03
N CYS A 203 -3.97 -9.45 -17.04
CA CYS A 203 -2.90 -9.54 -16.05
C CYS A 203 -2.96 -10.86 -15.26
N THR A 204 -4.16 -11.25 -14.82
CA THR A 204 -4.39 -12.45 -13.99
C THR A 204 -4.28 -13.76 -14.76
N THR A 205 -4.08 -13.71 -16.08
CA THR A 205 -3.68 -14.88 -16.87
C THR A 205 -2.25 -15.32 -16.53
N CYS A 206 -1.39 -14.39 -16.12
CA CYS A 206 0.01 -14.67 -15.76
C CYS A 206 0.31 -14.40 -14.27
N HIS A 207 -0.32 -13.39 -13.66
CA HIS A 207 -0.03 -12.97 -12.28
C HIS A 207 -1.08 -13.48 -11.28
N THR A 208 -0.66 -14.36 -10.38
CA THR A 208 -1.47 -14.86 -9.26
C THR A 208 -0.96 -14.29 -7.94
N LYS A 209 -1.29 -13.03 -7.69
CA LYS A 209 -0.88 -12.32 -6.47
C LYS A 209 -1.56 -12.91 -5.24
N ASN A 210 -0.77 -13.16 -4.20
CA ASN A 210 -1.31 -13.60 -2.92
C ASN A 210 -2.34 -12.60 -2.39
N PHE A 211 -3.39 -13.12 -1.76
CA PHE A 211 -4.50 -12.37 -1.17
C PHE A 211 -5.38 -11.55 -2.14
N TRP A 212 -5.05 -11.47 -3.43
CA TRP A 212 -5.78 -10.62 -4.38
C TRP A 212 -7.28 -10.92 -4.42
N ASN A 213 -7.66 -12.21 -4.32
CA ASN A 213 -9.05 -12.64 -4.39
C ASN A 213 -9.98 -12.03 -3.32
N GLN A 214 -9.43 -11.65 -2.16
CA GLN A 214 -10.18 -11.03 -1.06
C GLN A 214 -9.94 -9.51 -0.96
N SER A 215 -9.06 -8.94 -1.77
CA SER A 215 -8.72 -7.52 -1.69
C SER A 215 -9.91 -6.63 -2.02
N ILE A 216 -10.03 -5.52 -1.30
CA ILE A 216 -11.02 -4.48 -1.60
C ILE A 216 -10.76 -3.83 -2.96
N HIS A 217 -9.49 -3.76 -3.39
CA HIS A 217 -9.13 -3.24 -4.71
C HIS A 217 -9.52 -4.17 -5.85
N LYS A 218 -9.80 -5.45 -5.56
CA LYS A 218 -10.41 -6.38 -6.52
C LYS A 218 -11.93 -6.31 -6.50
N THR A 219 -12.53 -6.17 -5.32
CA THR A 219 -13.96 -6.44 -5.10
C THR A 219 -14.85 -5.20 -5.04
N SER A 220 -14.27 -4.01 -4.85
CA SER A 220 -15.02 -2.77 -4.67
C SER A 220 -15.66 -2.29 -5.98
N THR A 221 -16.97 -2.03 -5.94
CA THR A 221 -17.71 -1.37 -7.04
C THR A 221 -17.77 0.16 -6.86
N ALA A 222 -16.99 0.72 -5.93
CA ALA A 222 -16.96 2.17 -5.71
C ALA A 222 -16.56 2.91 -6.98
N THR A 223 -17.17 4.07 -7.20
CA THR A 223 -16.98 4.91 -8.38
C THR A 223 -16.34 6.23 -7.99
N TRP A 224 -15.63 6.82 -8.93
CA TRP A 224 -15.13 8.18 -8.81
C TRP A 224 -16.27 9.20 -8.92
N ASN A 225 -16.30 10.17 -8.00
CA ASN A 225 -17.33 11.21 -7.95
C ASN A 225 -17.15 12.34 -9.00
N GLY A 226 -16.12 12.27 -9.86
CA GLY A 226 -15.81 13.27 -10.89
C GLY A 226 -15.00 14.48 -10.40
N SER A 227 -14.62 14.53 -9.13
CA SER A 227 -13.77 15.60 -8.57
C SER A 227 -12.29 15.25 -8.74
N GLY A 228 -11.50 16.18 -9.29
CA GLY A 228 -10.09 15.93 -9.60
C GLY A 228 -9.22 15.55 -8.38
N PRO A 229 -8.11 14.82 -8.59
CA PRO A 229 -7.67 14.23 -9.86
C PRO A 229 -8.48 12.98 -10.25
N ASP A 230 -8.54 12.68 -11.55
CA ASP A 230 -9.06 11.40 -12.06
C ASP A 230 -8.11 10.26 -11.63
N PRO A 231 -8.60 9.25 -10.88
CA PRO A 231 -7.76 8.12 -10.46
C PRO A 231 -7.35 7.20 -11.62
N TRP A 232 -8.07 7.20 -12.75
CA TRP A 232 -7.88 6.22 -13.84
C TRP A 232 -7.75 6.89 -15.22
N PRO A 233 -6.76 7.77 -15.43
CA PRO A 233 -6.67 8.58 -16.64
C PRO A 233 -6.42 7.78 -17.94
N HIS A 234 -6.09 6.49 -17.84
CA HIS A 234 -5.68 5.65 -18.96
C HIS A 234 -6.66 4.50 -19.28
N THR A 235 -7.76 4.41 -18.53
CA THR A 235 -8.85 3.46 -18.77
C THR A 235 -10.16 4.21 -19.01
N THR A 236 -11.19 3.49 -19.46
CA THR A 236 -12.55 4.04 -19.59
C THR A 236 -13.51 3.47 -18.54
N TRP A 237 -13.00 2.68 -17.60
CA TRP A 237 -13.81 2.03 -16.58
C TRP A 237 -13.97 2.94 -15.37
N ASN A 238 -15.14 2.90 -14.75
CA ASN A 238 -15.53 3.86 -13.71
C ASN A 238 -15.57 3.25 -12.29
N THR A 239 -15.26 1.96 -12.14
CA THR A 239 -15.23 1.30 -10.83
C THR A 239 -13.83 0.81 -10.47
N VAL A 240 -13.55 0.71 -9.16
CA VAL A 240 -12.29 0.12 -8.66
C VAL A 240 -12.11 -1.30 -9.20
N THR A 241 -13.16 -2.14 -9.13
CA THR A 241 -13.10 -3.54 -9.57
C THR A 241 -12.80 -3.68 -11.06
N ASP A 242 -13.41 -2.85 -11.91
CA ASP A 242 -13.20 -2.91 -13.37
C ASP A 242 -11.80 -2.44 -13.78
N ASN A 243 -11.20 -1.51 -13.03
CA ASN A 243 -9.82 -1.08 -13.24
C ASN A 243 -8.80 -2.12 -12.75
N GLY A 244 -9.11 -2.87 -11.68
CA GLY A 244 -8.27 -3.97 -11.19
C GLY A 244 -6.81 -3.57 -10.90
N CYS A 245 -5.85 -4.18 -11.58
CA CYS A 245 -4.43 -3.86 -11.43
C CYS A 245 -4.10 -2.45 -11.97
N GLU A 246 -4.84 -1.97 -12.97
CA GLU A 246 -4.65 -0.63 -13.58
C GLU A 246 -5.09 0.52 -12.65
N ASN A 247 -5.69 0.21 -11.48
CA ASN A 247 -5.83 1.20 -10.40
C ASN A 247 -4.48 1.82 -10.00
N CYS A 248 -3.41 1.02 -10.01
CA CYS A 248 -2.08 1.46 -9.55
C CYS A 248 -0.98 1.19 -10.57
N HIS A 249 -1.12 0.18 -11.43
CA HIS A 249 -0.09 -0.24 -12.37
C HIS A 249 -0.39 0.23 -13.79
N ARG A 250 0.64 0.59 -14.54
CA ARG A 250 0.54 0.98 -15.94
C ARG A 250 1.46 0.13 -16.81
N PRO A 251 0.92 -0.73 -17.71
CA PRO A 251 1.76 -1.64 -18.49
C PRO A 251 2.74 -0.98 -19.46
N HIS A 252 2.46 0.26 -19.88
CA HIS A 252 3.31 0.97 -20.83
C HIS A 252 3.44 2.42 -20.44
N THR A 253 4.64 2.99 -20.56
CA THR A 253 4.94 4.39 -20.22
C THR A 253 4.57 4.75 -18.77
N ALA A 254 4.92 3.87 -17.83
CA ALA A 254 4.66 4.01 -16.40
C ALA A 254 5.40 5.23 -15.81
N GLY A 255 4.74 5.99 -14.92
CA GLY A 255 5.41 7.11 -14.25
C GLY A 255 6.48 6.64 -13.25
N GLY A 256 6.26 5.47 -12.63
CA GLY A 256 7.25 4.77 -11.81
C GLY A 256 7.77 3.54 -12.55
N HIS A 257 9.05 3.56 -12.92
CA HIS A 257 9.70 2.50 -13.70
C HIS A 257 9.64 1.17 -12.95
N GLU A 258 10.11 1.12 -11.71
CA GLU A 258 10.01 -0.10 -10.92
C GLU A 258 8.57 -0.44 -10.56
N ARG A 259 8.18 -1.71 -10.77
CA ARG A 259 6.85 -2.24 -10.48
C ARG A 259 5.74 -1.59 -11.31
N LEU A 260 6.11 -0.75 -12.28
CA LEU A 260 5.23 -0.12 -13.27
C LEU A 260 4.08 0.65 -12.62
N LEU A 261 4.38 1.49 -11.63
CA LEU A 261 3.36 2.31 -10.97
C LEU A 261 2.93 3.46 -11.88
N ASN A 262 1.67 3.90 -11.77
CA ASN A 262 1.14 5.05 -12.49
C ASN A 262 2.02 6.29 -12.28
N TYR A 263 2.55 6.46 -11.06
CA TYR A 263 3.41 7.58 -10.67
C TYR A 263 4.64 7.09 -9.88
N ALA A 264 5.76 7.81 -9.99
CA ALA A 264 6.98 7.52 -9.23
C ALA A 264 6.84 7.81 -7.73
N VAL A 265 6.01 8.79 -7.36
CA VAL A 265 5.67 9.09 -5.97
C VAL A 265 4.60 8.09 -5.52
N GLU A 266 4.89 7.29 -4.49
CA GLU A 266 3.99 6.22 -4.05
C GLU A 266 2.60 6.76 -3.67
N GLU A 267 2.56 7.85 -2.91
CA GLU A 267 1.34 8.47 -2.41
C GLU A 267 0.41 8.90 -3.54
N ASP A 268 0.94 9.32 -4.69
CA ASP A 268 0.16 9.73 -5.86
C ASP A 268 -0.57 8.56 -6.53
N ASN A 269 -0.17 7.31 -6.25
CA ASN A 269 -0.91 6.12 -6.64
C ASN A 269 -2.07 5.79 -5.67
N CYS A 270 -2.08 6.39 -4.48
CA CYS A 270 -3.08 6.11 -3.43
C CYS A 270 -4.10 7.25 -3.27
N TYR A 271 -3.62 8.50 -3.22
CA TYR A 271 -4.43 9.67 -2.91
C TYR A 271 -5.59 9.95 -3.87
N PRO A 272 -5.49 9.75 -5.20
CA PRO A 272 -6.62 9.99 -6.10
C PRO A 272 -7.91 9.25 -5.70
N CYS A 273 -7.76 8.08 -5.07
CA CYS A 273 -8.88 7.32 -4.51
C CYS A 273 -9.12 7.62 -3.01
N HIS A 274 -8.06 7.84 -2.23
CA HIS A 274 -8.09 7.96 -0.77
C HIS A 274 -8.19 9.41 -0.22
N ASN A 275 -8.54 10.37 -1.09
CA ASN A 275 -8.80 11.77 -0.76
C ASN A 275 -10.28 12.09 -0.50
N GLY A 276 -11.16 11.09 -0.49
CA GLY A 276 -12.61 11.27 -0.37
C GLY A 276 -13.38 11.23 -1.71
N ASN A 277 -12.69 11.06 -2.85
CA ASN A 277 -13.33 11.08 -4.17
C ASN A 277 -13.77 9.69 -4.67
N VAL A 278 -13.19 8.61 -4.13
CA VAL A 278 -13.60 7.22 -4.38
C VAL A 278 -13.88 6.53 -3.05
N ALA A 279 -12.89 6.50 -2.16
CA ALA A 279 -13.09 6.08 -0.78
C ALA A 279 -13.91 7.14 -0.02
N THR A 280 -14.77 6.70 0.90
CA THR A 280 -15.64 7.63 1.66
C THR A 280 -14.84 8.47 2.67
N GLN A 281 -13.71 7.98 3.16
CA GLN A 281 -12.84 8.70 4.08
C GLN A 281 -11.71 9.41 3.31
N ASN A 282 -11.40 10.64 3.73
CA ASN A 282 -10.27 11.40 3.23
C ASN A 282 -9.05 11.19 4.15
N ILE A 283 -8.21 10.23 3.80
CA ILE A 283 -6.97 9.94 4.54
C ILE A 283 -5.88 10.96 4.20
N GLN A 284 -5.86 11.49 2.97
CA GLN A 284 -4.89 12.51 2.55
C GLN A 284 -4.90 13.74 3.48
N ALA A 285 -6.09 14.19 3.92
CA ALA A 285 -6.23 15.31 4.83
C ALA A 285 -5.57 15.08 6.21
N GLU A 286 -5.47 13.83 6.66
CA GLU A 286 -4.86 13.49 7.96
C GLU A 286 -3.36 13.77 7.97
N PHE A 287 -2.69 13.61 6.84
CA PHE A 287 -1.27 13.93 6.68
C PHE A 287 -0.98 15.43 6.63
N SER A 288 -1.99 16.30 6.73
CA SER A 288 -1.79 17.74 6.95
C SER A 288 -1.75 18.12 8.45
N LYS A 289 -2.02 17.18 9.36
CA LYS A 289 -2.04 17.44 10.80
C LYS A 289 -0.63 17.63 11.39
N VAL A 290 -0.57 18.31 12.53
CA VAL A 290 0.69 18.67 13.22
C VAL A 290 1.51 17.47 13.70
N SER A 291 0.85 16.34 13.99
CA SER A 291 1.51 15.09 14.36
C SER A 291 1.05 13.99 13.43
N ARG A 292 1.96 13.39 12.68
CA ARG A 292 1.64 12.42 11.61
C ARG A 292 2.80 11.49 11.32
N HIS A 293 2.52 10.39 10.62
CA HIS A 293 3.56 9.69 9.89
C HIS A 293 3.89 10.49 8.62
N PRO A 294 5.18 10.83 8.37
CA PRO A 294 5.56 11.74 7.30
C PRO A 294 5.69 11.05 5.94
N VAL A 295 4.59 10.54 5.39
CA VAL A 295 4.61 9.77 4.13
C VAL A 295 5.06 10.59 2.92
N GLY A 296 4.76 11.89 2.90
CA GLY A 296 5.20 12.79 1.83
C GLY A 296 6.61 13.39 1.99
N ASP A 297 7.36 13.02 3.04
CA ASP A 297 8.70 13.57 3.28
C ASP A 297 9.81 12.78 2.55
N THR A 298 9.50 11.58 2.04
CA THR A 298 10.43 10.71 1.31
C THR A 298 9.77 10.17 0.05
N ILE A 299 10.53 10.03 -1.04
CA ILE A 299 10.04 9.49 -2.32
C ILE A 299 10.97 8.37 -2.77
N GLY A 300 10.42 7.20 -3.04
CA GLY A 300 11.14 6.08 -3.65
C GLY A 300 12.24 5.52 -2.75
N VAL A 301 12.05 5.61 -1.44
CA VAL A 301 13.00 5.07 -0.45
C VAL A 301 12.59 3.69 0.02
N HIS A 302 11.30 3.36 -0.06
CA HIS A 302 10.81 2.03 0.25
C HIS A 302 11.20 1.04 -0.85
N ASP A 303 11.69 -0.12 -0.43
CA ASP A 303 11.89 -1.27 -1.31
C ASP A 303 11.24 -2.50 -0.67
N PRO A 304 10.39 -3.27 -1.38
CA PRO A 304 9.77 -4.47 -0.81
C PRO A 304 10.76 -5.54 -0.31
N ARG A 305 12.02 -5.52 -0.77
CA ARG A 305 13.12 -6.40 -0.33
C ARG A 305 14.01 -5.78 0.75
N GLU A 306 13.74 -4.56 1.23
CA GLU A 306 14.46 -4.01 2.37
C GLU A 306 14.27 -4.92 3.61
N ALA A 307 15.14 -4.82 4.62
CA ALA A 307 14.97 -5.59 5.86
C ALA A 307 13.71 -5.18 6.63
N ALA A 308 13.04 -6.13 7.31
CA ALA A 308 11.87 -5.82 8.13
C ALA A 308 12.18 -4.83 9.27
N VAL A 309 13.39 -4.91 9.85
CA VAL A 309 13.94 -3.84 10.69
C VAL A 309 14.55 -2.78 9.78
N VAL A 310 13.85 -1.66 9.65
CA VAL A 310 14.20 -0.61 8.69
C VAL A 310 15.50 0.08 9.11
N GLY A 311 16.50 0.12 8.21
CA GLY A 311 17.83 0.70 8.49
C GLY A 311 17.88 2.23 8.38
N THR A 312 17.06 2.81 7.50
CA THR A 312 16.98 4.26 7.27
C THR A 312 15.55 4.71 7.52
N ARG A 313 15.36 5.68 8.43
CA ARG A 313 14.02 6.15 8.82
C ARG A 313 13.28 6.74 7.62
N HIS A 314 12.21 6.07 7.21
CA HIS A 314 11.19 6.54 6.27
C HIS A 314 9.85 5.87 6.62
N VAL A 315 8.80 6.25 5.91
CA VAL A 315 7.50 5.57 5.93
C VAL A 315 6.77 5.92 4.64
N GLU A 316 6.28 4.92 3.94
CA GLU A 316 5.34 5.07 2.82
C GLU A 316 4.03 4.32 3.15
N CYS A 317 3.04 4.35 2.26
CA CYS A 317 1.74 3.71 2.51
C CYS A 317 1.89 2.19 2.64
N VAL A 318 2.71 1.58 1.79
CA VAL A 318 2.93 0.12 1.75
C VAL A 318 3.78 -0.41 2.90
N ASP A 319 4.39 0.46 3.70
CA ASP A 319 5.07 0.04 4.93
C ASP A 319 4.11 -0.49 5.98
N CYS A 320 2.87 0.02 5.96
CA CYS A 320 1.82 -0.37 6.89
C CYS A 320 0.69 -1.14 6.21
N HIS A 321 0.60 -1.10 4.88
CA HIS A 321 -0.49 -1.70 4.12
C HIS A 321 0.01 -2.63 3.03
N ASN A 322 -0.77 -3.67 2.72
CA ASN A 322 -0.56 -4.47 1.53
C ASN A 322 -1.79 -4.28 0.62
N PRO A 323 -1.69 -3.48 -0.47
CA PRO A 323 -2.84 -3.18 -1.33
C PRO A 323 -3.42 -4.42 -2.01
N HIS A 324 -2.62 -5.47 -2.19
CA HIS A 324 -3.07 -6.76 -2.73
C HIS A 324 -3.83 -7.61 -1.70
N ALA A 325 -3.77 -7.28 -0.41
CA ALA A 325 -4.36 -8.08 0.66
C ALA A 325 -5.41 -7.34 1.50
N ALA A 326 -5.39 -6.00 1.48
CA ALA A 326 -6.26 -5.17 2.30
C ALA A 326 -7.75 -5.41 2.00
N TYR A 327 -8.56 -5.57 3.05
CA TYR A 327 -10.01 -5.76 2.95
C TYR A 327 -10.74 -5.03 4.10
N PRO A 328 -12.03 -4.71 3.97
CA PRO A 328 -12.80 -4.12 5.05
C PRO A 328 -13.05 -5.18 6.14
N GLY A 329 -12.55 -4.96 7.34
CA GLY A 329 -12.80 -5.90 8.44
C GLY A 329 -12.08 -5.53 9.72
N ALA A 330 -12.75 -5.81 10.85
CA ALA A 330 -12.09 -5.87 12.14
C ALA A 330 -11.34 -7.20 12.29
N GLY A 331 -10.30 -7.23 13.13
CA GLY A 331 -9.48 -8.41 13.35
C GLY A 331 -8.20 -8.11 14.11
N THR A 332 -7.35 -9.13 14.23
CA THR A 332 -6.01 -9.06 14.80
C THR A 332 -5.02 -9.73 13.83
N PRO A 333 -4.31 -8.96 12.98
CA PRO A 333 -4.49 -7.52 12.75
C PRO A 333 -5.79 -7.23 11.98
N SER A 334 -6.17 -5.95 11.90
CA SER A 334 -7.38 -5.55 11.15
C SER A 334 -7.23 -5.79 9.64
N GLY A 335 -8.35 -5.87 8.91
CA GLY A 335 -8.36 -6.15 7.46
C GLY A 335 -7.49 -5.20 6.61
N PRO A 336 -7.43 -3.88 6.89
CA PRO A 336 -6.50 -2.97 6.19
C PRO A 336 -5.01 -3.31 6.36
N LEU A 337 -4.65 -4.05 7.41
CA LEU A 337 -3.28 -4.46 7.73
C LEU A 337 -2.98 -5.93 7.33
N ALA A 338 -3.91 -6.57 6.63
CA ALA A 338 -3.75 -7.96 6.21
C ALA A 338 -2.56 -8.12 5.26
N GLY A 339 -1.81 -9.22 5.39
CA GLY A 339 -0.71 -9.55 4.47
C GLY A 339 0.52 -8.65 4.58
N VAL A 340 0.62 -7.82 5.63
CA VAL A 340 1.76 -6.93 5.89
C VAL A 340 2.80 -7.70 6.70
N ARG A 341 4.08 -7.55 6.38
CA ARG A 341 5.17 -8.14 7.16
C ARG A 341 5.38 -7.40 8.49
N GLY A 342 6.07 -8.02 9.45
CA GLY A 342 6.31 -7.42 10.75
C GLY A 342 7.59 -7.90 11.44
N VAL A 343 7.79 -7.44 12.66
CA VAL A 343 8.86 -7.85 13.58
C VAL A 343 8.22 -8.30 14.89
N SER A 344 8.49 -9.53 15.31
CA SER A 344 7.91 -10.11 16.52
C SER A 344 8.48 -9.49 17.80
N ILE A 345 7.90 -9.86 18.96
CA ILE A 345 8.43 -9.44 20.27
C ILE A 345 9.88 -9.88 20.52
N THR A 346 10.35 -10.94 19.87
CA THR A 346 11.75 -11.40 20.00
C THR A 346 12.70 -10.65 19.05
N GLY A 347 12.19 -9.77 18.18
CA GLY A 347 12.96 -9.08 17.15
C GLY A 347 13.15 -9.88 15.86
N ALA A 348 12.46 -11.02 15.71
CA ALA A 348 12.51 -11.81 14.48
C ALA A 348 11.53 -11.26 13.43
N GLU A 349 11.93 -11.30 12.16
CA GLU A 349 11.03 -10.99 11.05
C GLU A 349 9.86 -11.98 10.98
N VAL A 350 8.67 -11.45 10.68
CA VAL A 350 7.44 -12.20 10.47
C VAL A 350 6.94 -11.90 9.07
N ALA A 351 6.85 -12.93 8.22
CA ALA A 351 6.44 -12.77 6.82
C ALA A 351 5.01 -12.21 6.67
N THR A 352 4.12 -12.51 7.62
CA THR A 352 2.78 -11.92 7.71
C THR A 352 2.42 -11.68 9.16
N ALA A 353 2.25 -10.41 9.52
CA ALA A 353 1.93 -9.97 10.86
C ALA A 353 0.59 -10.58 11.31
N THR A 354 0.62 -11.13 12.51
CA THR A 354 -0.54 -11.68 13.22
C THR A 354 -1.01 -10.74 14.34
N PHE A 355 -0.20 -9.75 14.69
CA PHE A 355 -0.56 -8.69 15.61
C PHE A 355 -0.15 -7.32 15.07
N GLU A 356 -0.95 -6.29 15.38
CA GLU A 356 -0.69 -4.91 14.92
C GLU A 356 0.68 -4.39 15.37
N TYR A 357 1.10 -4.72 16.59
CA TYR A 357 2.38 -4.25 17.13
C TYR A 357 3.58 -4.74 16.29
N GLU A 358 3.44 -5.86 15.57
CA GLU A 358 4.53 -6.41 14.76
C GLU A 358 4.86 -5.49 13.58
N ILE A 359 3.85 -4.83 13.03
CA ILE A 359 4.03 -3.83 11.97
C ILE A 359 4.72 -2.59 12.57
N CYS A 360 4.28 -2.13 13.75
CA CYS A 360 4.89 -0.99 14.43
C CYS A 360 6.37 -1.24 14.78
N PHE A 361 6.73 -2.46 15.18
CA PHE A 361 8.09 -2.81 15.59
C PHE A 361 9.11 -2.74 14.45
N ARG A 362 8.67 -2.79 13.18
CA ARG A 362 9.54 -2.57 12.01
C ARG A 362 10.34 -1.26 12.08
N CYS A 363 9.78 -0.23 12.73
CA CYS A 363 10.37 1.10 12.83
C CYS A 363 10.56 1.55 14.30
N HIS A 364 9.68 1.14 15.21
CA HIS A 364 9.68 1.62 16.59
C HIS A 364 10.42 0.70 17.58
N ALA A 365 10.90 -0.48 17.15
CA ALA A 365 11.68 -1.37 17.99
C ALA A 365 13.19 -1.24 17.76
N ASP A 366 13.80 -2.16 17.00
CA ASP A 366 15.25 -2.25 16.85
C ASP A 366 15.87 -1.25 15.87
N SER A 367 15.04 -0.63 15.03
CA SER A 367 15.47 0.29 13.97
C SER A 367 16.29 1.45 14.53
N PRO A 368 17.43 1.82 13.91
CA PRO A 368 18.28 2.89 14.41
C PRO A 368 17.62 4.27 14.25
N ASN A 369 18.27 5.32 14.77
CA ASN A 369 17.89 6.72 14.55
C ASN A 369 16.45 7.09 14.97
N LYS A 370 15.89 6.36 15.95
CA LYS A 370 14.65 6.76 16.62
C LYS A 370 14.85 8.08 17.35
N PRO A 371 13.83 8.97 17.39
CA PRO A 371 13.91 10.20 18.16
C PRO A 371 14.12 9.90 19.66
N PRO A 372 14.75 10.80 20.43
CA PRO A 372 14.87 10.63 21.87
C PRO A 372 13.47 10.58 22.52
N PRO A 373 13.35 9.97 23.71
CA PRO A 373 12.10 9.96 24.47
C PRO A 373 11.57 11.39 24.68
N ARG A 374 10.26 11.59 24.51
CA ARG A 374 9.63 12.91 24.71
C ARG A 374 9.60 13.36 26.17
N THR A 375 9.75 12.42 27.10
CA THR A 375 9.86 12.68 28.54
C THR A 375 11.23 12.23 29.00
N THR A 376 11.94 13.07 29.78
CA THR A 376 13.25 12.71 30.33
C THR A 376 13.07 11.76 31.52
N ARG A 377 12.93 10.48 31.21
CA ARG A 377 12.70 9.41 32.19
C ARG A 377 13.95 9.11 33.03
N GLN A 378 13.72 8.65 34.27
CA GLN A 378 14.76 8.04 35.10
C GLN A 378 15.38 6.81 34.42
N LEU A 379 14.55 5.96 33.83
CA LEU A 379 14.96 4.81 33.02
C LEU A 379 14.55 5.09 31.58
N ALA A 380 15.49 5.56 30.75
CA ALA A 380 15.22 5.84 29.35
C ALA A 380 15.25 4.55 28.52
N GLN A 381 14.19 4.33 27.75
CA GLN A 381 14.10 3.27 26.76
C GLN A 381 13.46 3.89 25.50
N THR A 382 13.91 3.44 24.33
CA THR A 382 13.34 3.89 23.04
C THR A 382 12.94 2.71 22.16
N ASN A 383 13.31 1.49 22.57
CA ASN A 383 12.98 0.28 21.84
C ASN A 383 11.66 -0.27 22.36
N VAL A 384 10.59 0.00 21.61
CA VAL A 384 9.21 -0.19 22.07
C VAL A 384 8.90 -1.67 22.37
N ARG A 385 9.52 -2.63 21.67
CA ARG A 385 9.34 -4.07 22.01
C ARG A 385 9.93 -4.43 23.38
N LEU A 386 10.99 -3.74 23.81
CA LEU A 386 11.58 -3.94 25.15
C LEU A 386 10.75 -3.29 26.24
N GLU A 387 9.99 -2.24 25.93
CA GLU A 387 9.05 -1.58 26.86
C GLU A 387 7.81 -2.45 27.10
N PHE A 388 7.34 -3.15 26.06
CA PHE A 388 6.14 -4.00 26.12
C PHE A 388 6.42 -5.50 26.36
N SER A 389 7.65 -5.89 26.66
CA SER A 389 7.98 -7.29 26.95
C SER A 389 7.15 -7.82 28.13
N THR A 390 6.58 -9.01 28.00
CA THR A 390 5.69 -9.59 29.04
C THR A 390 6.42 -10.04 30.29
N SER A 391 7.75 -10.10 30.27
CA SER A 391 8.60 -10.34 31.45
C SER A 391 8.89 -9.07 32.26
N ASN A 392 8.46 -7.90 31.77
CA ASN A 392 8.72 -6.62 32.42
C ASN A 392 8.00 -6.49 33.77
N PRO A 393 8.59 -5.77 34.74
CA PRO A 393 7.95 -5.48 36.03
C PRO A 393 6.63 -4.71 35.91
N SER A 394 6.45 -3.92 34.85
CA SER A 394 5.16 -3.35 34.47
C SER A 394 5.18 -2.85 33.02
N PHE A 395 4.01 -2.93 32.39
CA PHE A 395 3.74 -2.51 31.01
C PHE A 395 2.23 -2.35 30.80
N HIS A 396 1.82 -1.53 29.84
CA HIS A 396 0.46 -1.57 29.30
C HIS A 396 0.28 -2.78 28.37
N PRO A 397 -0.91 -3.40 28.33
CA PRO A 397 -1.07 -4.74 27.77
C PRO A 397 -1.20 -4.72 26.24
N VAL A 398 -0.13 -4.38 25.51
CA VAL A 398 -0.12 -4.37 24.03
C VAL A 398 0.26 -5.73 23.45
N VAL A 399 1.28 -6.37 24.01
CA VAL A 399 1.79 -7.68 23.54
C VAL A 399 1.11 -8.84 24.28
N GLY A 400 0.64 -8.61 25.50
CA GLY A 400 -0.07 -9.59 26.30
C GLY A 400 -0.70 -8.96 27.54
N PRO A 401 -1.46 -9.74 28.34
CA PRO A 401 -2.08 -9.25 29.56
C PRO A 401 -1.08 -8.60 30.52
N GLY A 402 -1.53 -7.56 31.22
CA GLY A 402 -0.70 -6.85 32.20
C GLY A 402 -0.41 -7.72 33.43
N VAL A 403 0.75 -7.52 34.05
CA VAL A 403 1.19 -8.31 35.22
C VAL A 403 0.46 -7.97 36.53
N ASN A 404 -0.28 -6.86 36.59
CA ASN A 404 -0.98 -6.45 37.81
C ASN A 404 -2.41 -7.00 37.84
N PRO A 405 -2.75 -7.94 38.76
CA PRO A 405 -4.08 -8.54 38.85
C PRO A 405 -5.14 -7.61 39.45
N ASN A 406 -4.76 -6.40 39.91
CA ASN A 406 -5.67 -5.47 40.56
C ASN A 406 -5.45 -4.04 40.04
N VAL A 407 -6.34 -3.62 39.13
CA VAL A 407 -6.38 -2.27 38.55
C VAL A 407 -7.76 -1.65 38.84
N PRO A 408 -8.00 -1.10 40.05
CA PRO A 408 -9.33 -0.62 40.46
C PRO A 408 -9.93 0.46 39.55
N SER A 409 -9.08 1.22 38.87
CA SER A 409 -9.52 2.25 37.95
C SER A 409 -9.93 1.71 36.59
N LEU A 410 -9.65 0.46 36.23
CA LEU A 410 -9.96 -0.05 34.89
C LEU A 410 -11.48 -0.06 34.63
N ILE A 411 -11.91 0.49 33.50
CA ILE A 411 -13.34 0.59 33.14
C ILE A 411 -13.77 -0.54 32.21
N ALA A 412 -14.99 -1.04 32.41
CA ALA A 412 -15.59 -2.02 31.50
C ALA A 412 -15.70 -1.45 30.07
N PRO A 413 -15.53 -2.29 29.03
CA PRO A 413 -15.42 -3.75 29.07
C PRO A 413 -14.00 -4.29 29.35
N LEU A 414 -13.00 -3.42 29.60
CA LEU A 414 -11.64 -3.86 29.86
C LEU A 414 -11.53 -4.59 31.22
N THR A 415 -10.73 -5.64 31.23
CA THR A 415 -10.35 -6.41 32.42
C THR A 415 -8.83 -6.50 32.50
N THR A 416 -8.29 -7.00 33.61
CA THR A 416 -6.85 -7.20 33.77
C THR A 416 -6.26 -8.23 32.79
N THR A 417 -7.10 -8.99 32.09
CA THR A 417 -6.70 -9.94 31.04
C THR A 417 -6.84 -9.38 29.63
N SER A 418 -7.39 -8.17 29.48
CA SER A 418 -7.53 -7.52 28.16
C SER A 418 -6.18 -7.16 27.57
N VAL A 419 -6.10 -7.24 26.24
CA VAL A 419 -4.98 -6.75 25.42
C VAL A 419 -5.52 -5.59 24.58
N ILE A 420 -4.76 -4.50 24.50
CA ILE A 420 -5.05 -3.31 23.72
C ILE A 420 -4.10 -3.22 22.53
N LYS A 421 -4.39 -2.32 21.59
CA LYS A 421 -3.62 -2.09 20.37
C LYS A 421 -2.77 -0.82 20.50
N CYS A 422 -1.73 -0.70 19.67
CA CYS A 422 -0.97 0.55 19.57
C CYS A 422 -1.91 1.70 19.18
N THR A 423 -2.84 1.43 18.24
CA THR A 423 -3.84 2.39 17.78
C THR A 423 -4.98 2.67 18.76
N ASP A 424 -5.02 2.03 19.93
CA ASP A 424 -5.94 2.47 21.00
C ASP A 424 -5.46 3.76 21.66
N CYS A 425 -4.17 4.08 21.55
CA CYS A 425 -3.56 5.32 22.02
C CYS A 425 -3.07 6.20 20.87
N HIS A 426 -2.44 5.62 19.84
CA HIS A 426 -1.84 6.32 18.72
C HIS A 426 -2.72 6.26 17.47
N ASN A 427 -3.61 7.24 17.30
CA ASN A 427 -4.63 7.20 16.25
C ASN A 427 -5.07 8.61 15.85
N ASN A 428 -5.87 8.68 14.80
CA ASN A 428 -6.59 9.87 14.39
C ASN A 428 -7.54 10.35 15.50
N ASN A 429 -7.35 11.59 15.94
CA ASN A 429 -8.22 12.24 16.93
C ASN A 429 -9.62 12.59 16.42
N ALA A 430 -9.89 12.42 15.13
CA ALA A 430 -11.20 12.49 14.52
C ALA A 430 -11.74 11.09 14.15
N GLY A 431 -10.99 10.02 14.42
CA GLY A 431 -11.37 8.65 14.07
C GLY A 431 -12.44 8.05 15.00
N PRO A 432 -12.93 6.84 14.69
CA PRO A 432 -14.02 6.21 15.43
C PRO A 432 -13.69 5.96 16.91
N GLY A 433 -12.44 5.64 17.23
CA GLY A 433 -11.99 5.44 18.61
C GLY A 433 -12.09 6.70 19.49
N ALA A 434 -12.02 7.89 18.87
CA ALA A 434 -12.26 9.18 19.51
C ALA A 434 -13.75 9.60 19.53
N GLY A 435 -14.64 8.80 18.91
CA GLY A 435 -16.05 9.14 18.70
C GLY A 435 -16.33 10.01 17.48
N GLY A 436 -15.36 10.15 16.56
CA GLY A 436 -15.52 10.90 15.32
C GLY A 436 -15.78 10.01 14.09
N ALA A 437 -15.95 10.65 12.92
CA ALA A 437 -16.23 9.99 11.64
C ALA A 437 -15.04 9.97 10.67
N GLY A 438 -13.88 10.47 11.10
CA GLY A 438 -12.64 10.46 10.32
C GLY A 438 -12.08 9.05 10.12
N PRO A 439 -11.07 8.89 9.25
CA PRO A 439 -10.42 7.60 9.02
C PRO A 439 -9.80 7.04 10.30
N ASN A 440 -9.90 5.73 10.48
CA ASN A 440 -9.24 5.00 11.54
C ASN A 440 -7.80 4.64 11.14
N GLY A 441 -6.83 4.89 12.01
CA GLY A 441 -5.43 4.54 11.80
C GLY A 441 -4.47 5.66 12.19
N PRO A 442 -3.18 5.34 12.36
CA PRO A 442 -2.16 6.26 12.86
C PRO A 442 -1.65 7.23 11.78
N HIS A 443 -2.53 7.81 10.95
CA HIS A 443 -2.13 8.70 9.86
C HIS A 443 -1.72 10.07 10.39
N GLY A 444 -2.59 10.71 11.17
CA GLY A 444 -2.34 12.02 11.76
C GLY A 444 -3.29 12.38 12.89
N SER A 445 -2.84 13.25 13.80
CA SER A 445 -3.59 13.78 14.93
C SER A 445 -3.19 15.21 15.24
N THR A 446 -4.13 15.97 15.80
CA THR A 446 -3.84 17.28 16.40
C THR A 446 -3.18 17.18 17.78
N PHE A 447 -3.19 16.00 18.40
CA PHE A 447 -2.54 15.74 19.69
C PHE A 447 -1.19 15.03 19.47
N VAL A 448 -0.12 15.60 20.03
CA VAL A 448 1.26 15.10 19.86
C VAL A 448 1.63 14.13 21.01
N PRO A 449 2.30 12.98 20.74
CA PRO A 449 2.64 12.41 19.44
C PRO A 449 1.57 11.46 18.90
N LEU A 450 0.82 11.95 17.91
CA LEU A 450 -0.15 11.16 17.15
C LEU A 450 -1.16 10.46 18.07
N LEU A 451 -1.65 11.17 19.10
CA LEU A 451 -2.52 10.60 20.11
C LEU A 451 -3.98 10.70 19.68
N GLU A 452 -4.77 9.66 19.93
CA GLU A 452 -6.22 9.65 19.66
C GLU A 452 -6.95 10.74 20.48
N ARG A 453 -6.48 11.00 21.69
CA ARG A 453 -7.10 11.91 22.66
C ARG A 453 -6.03 12.78 23.31
N GLN A 454 -6.47 13.92 23.84
CA GLN A 454 -5.57 14.84 24.54
C GLN A 454 -4.93 14.17 25.75
N TYR A 455 -3.62 14.35 25.87
CA TYR A 455 -2.83 14.02 27.05
C TYR A 455 -1.77 15.11 27.27
N VAL A 456 -2.04 16.00 28.21
CA VAL A 456 -1.10 17.08 28.56
C VAL A 456 -0.11 16.55 29.58
N THR A 457 1.18 16.60 29.25
CA THR A 457 2.25 16.07 30.12
C THR A 457 3.01 17.16 30.87
N THR A 458 2.74 18.43 30.58
CA THR A 458 3.40 19.57 31.23
C THR A 458 3.02 19.66 32.71
N ASP A 459 4.01 19.79 33.58
CA ASP A 459 3.80 19.99 35.01
C ASP A 459 2.99 21.26 35.32
N ASN A 460 2.36 21.31 36.49
CA ASN A 460 1.44 22.38 36.91
C ASN A 460 0.15 22.50 36.07
N THR A 461 -0.17 21.49 35.26
CA THR A 461 -1.43 21.44 34.51
C THR A 461 -2.60 21.16 35.44
N ARG A 462 -3.63 22.01 35.39
CA ARG A 462 -4.87 21.78 36.12
C ARG A 462 -5.58 20.55 35.55
N GLU A 463 -5.79 19.55 36.39
CA GLU A 463 -6.52 18.34 36.04
C GLU A 463 -7.96 18.65 35.58
N SER A 464 -8.36 17.96 34.51
CA SER A 464 -9.74 17.88 34.02
C SER A 464 -9.92 16.60 33.19
N SER A 465 -11.17 16.23 32.90
CA SER A 465 -11.47 15.10 32.02
C SER A 465 -10.90 15.26 30.60
N ALA A 466 -10.70 16.49 30.14
CA ALA A 466 -10.17 16.78 28.82
C ALA A 466 -8.64 16.61 28.76
N VAL A 467 -7.90 17.20 29.70
CA VAL A 467 -6.42 17.23 29.63
C VAL A 467 -5.77 15.86 29.80
N TYR A 468 -6.45 14.91 30.46
CA TYR A 468 -6.02 13.51 30.61
C TYR A 468 -6.99 12.53 29.93
N ALA A 469 -7.71 12.99 28.91
CA ALA A 469 -8.74 12.22 28.21
C ALA A 469 -8.21 10.86 27.69
N LEU A 470 -6.95 10.79 27.27
CA LEU A 470 -6.32 9.54 26.84
C LEU A 470 -6.30 8.49 27.96
N CYS A 471 -5.83 8.85 29.15
CA CYS A 471 -5.80 7.94 30.30
C CYS A 471 -7.22 7.57 30.74
N TYR A 472 -8.13 8.55 30.72
CA TYR A 472 -9.51 8.37 31.12
C TYR A 472 -10.37 7.55 30.15
N LYS A 473 -9.86 7.26 28.94
CA LYS A 473 -10.45 6.29 28.01
C LYS A 473 -10.51 4.88 28.63
N CYS A 474 -9.53 4.51 29.45
CA CYS A 474 -9.42 3.17 30.03
C CYS A 474 -9.50 3.18 31.56
N HIS A 475 -9.19 4.31 32.19
CA HIS A 475 -9.17 4.44 33.65
C HIS A 475 -10.21 5.43 34.17
N SER A 476 -11.04 4.98 35.11
CA SER A 476 -12.03 5.78 35.81
C SER A 476 -11.37 6.93 36.55
N ARG A 477 -11.66 8.15 36.09
CA ARG A 477 -11.31 9.39 36.77
C ARG A 477 -11.79 9.39 38.22
N ASN A 478 -12.99 8.88 38.48
CA ASN A 478 -13.56 8.82 39.83
C ASN A 478 -12.79 7.86 40.74
N SER A 479 -12.31 6.73 40.20
CA SER A 479 -11.48 5.79 40.96
C SER A 479 -10.11 6.40 41.31
N ILE A 480 -9.47 7.05 40.32
CA ILE A 480 -8.15 7.68 40.49
C ILE A 480 -8.23 8.82 41.51
N LEU A 481 -9.16 9.77 41.32
CA LEU A 481 -9.32 10.94 42.20
C LEU A 481 -10.05 10.62 43.51
N GLY A 482 -10.61 9.42 43.62
CA GLY A 482 -11.13 8.85 44.86
C GLY A 482 -10.07 8.06 45.64
N ASP A 483 -8.79 8.14 45.22
CA ASP A 483 -7.65 7.56 45.93
C ASP A 483 -7.73 6.04 46.15
N GLN A 484 -8.47 5.32 45.29
CA GLN A 484 -8.78 3.90 45.51
C GLN A 484 -7.56 2.97 45.42
N SER A 485 -6.54 3.37 44.64
CA SER A 485 -5.30 2.59 44.46
C SER A 485 -4.08 3.20 45.16
N PHE A 486 -4.11 4.51 45.43
CA PHE A 486 -3.08 5.25 46.16
C PHE A 486 -3.74 6.42 46.89
N LYS A 487 -3.50 6.52 48.20
CA LYS A 487 -4.17 7.44 49.14
C LYS A 487 -3.95 8.93 48.86
N GLU A 488 -2.97 9.30 48.04
CA GLU A 488 -2.64 10.70 47.75
C GLU A 488 -2.71 11.01 46.24
N HIS A 489 -3.37 10.18 45.41
CA HIS A 489 -3.55 10.45 43.98
C HIS A 489 -4.19 11.81 43.74
N LYS A 490 -5.32 12.09 44.38
CA LYS A 490 -6.05 13.36 44.25
C LYS A 490 -5.16 14.55 44.61
N LYS A 491 -4.39 14.42 45.69
CA LYS A 491 -3.48 15.48 46.12
C LYS A 491 -2.43 15.76 45.06
N HIS A 492 -1.76 14.75 44.53
CA HIS A 492 -0.71 14.98 43.52
C HIS A 492 -1.29 15.52 42.20
N ILE A 493 -2.41 14.94 41.74
CA ILE A 493 -2.97 15.26 40.43
C ILE A 493 -3.74 16.59 40.45
N GLN A 494 -4.54 16.88 41.48
CA GLN A 494 -5.33 18.11 41.58
C GLN A 494 -4.67 19.20 42.43
N GLY A 495 -4.05 18.81 43.55
CA GLY A 495 -3.42 19.75 44.49
C GLY A 495 -2.09 20.27 43.96
N GLU A 496 -1.14 19.36 43.73
CA GLU A 496 0.19 19.69 43.21
C GLU A 496 0.21 19.82 41.69
N LYS A 497 -0.88 19.48 41.00
CA LYS A 497 -1.05 19.59 39.55
C LYS A 497 0.02 18.82 38.76
N ALA A 498 0.48 17.69 39.32
CA ALA A 498 1.40 16.78 38.66
C ALA A 498 0.62 15.88 37.68
N PRO A 499 0.89 15.93 36.37
CA PRO A 499 0.23 15.05 35.41
C PRO A 499 0.65 13.60 35.61
N CYS A 500 -0.17 12.66 35.11
CA CYS A 500 0.11 11.22 35.20
C CYS A 500 1.53 10.88 34.71
N ASN A 501 2.00 11.61 33.69
CA ASN A 501 3.30 11.45 33.06
C ASN A 501 4.47 11.67 34.01
N VAL A 502 4.32 12.50 35.05
CA VAL A 502 5.42 12.78 36.00
C VAL A 502 5.85 11.51 36.73
N CYS A 503 4.90 10.60 36.98
CA CYS A 503 5.15 9.37 37.72
C CYS A 503 5.12 8.13 36.82
N HIS A 504 4.20 8.07 35.86
CA HIS A 504 3.91 6.87 35.09
C HIS A 504 4.46 6.93 33.67
N ASP A 505 5.16 5.87 33.27
CA ASP A 505 5.51 5.59 31.90
C ASP A 505 4.30 5.02 31.14
N PRO A 506 3.86 5.62 30.02
CA PRO A 506 2.71 5.12 29.29
C PRO A 506 2.97 3.78 28.55
N HIS A 507 4.21 3.32 28.40
CA HIS A 507 4.49 2.04 27.75
C HIS A 507 4.82 0.95 28.76
N GLY A 508 6.03 0.97 29.31
CA GLY A 508 6.50 -0.04 30.25
C GLY A 508 7.97 0.13 30.61
N ILE A 509 8.43 -0.65 31.57
CA ILE A 509 9.80 -0.57 32.08
C ILE A 509 10.49 -1.89 31.81
N SER A 510 11.57 -1.88 31.04
CA SER A 510 12.33 -3.08 30.72
C SER A 510 12.80 -3.81 31.99
N ALA A 511 12.68 -5.13 32.03
CA ALA A 511 13.22 -5.98 33.08
C ALA A 511 14.76 -5.86 33.23
N THR A 512 15.44 -5.35 32.21
CA THR A 512 16.90 -5.09 32.27
C THR A 512 17.24 -3.77 32.98
N GLN A 513 16.27 -2.88 33.17
CA GLN A 513 16.47 -1.53 33.71
C GLN A 513 15.77 -1.32 35.05
N GLY A 514 14.61 -1.94 35.24
CA GLY A 514 13.78 -1.80 36.45
C GLY A 514 13.44 -3.12 37.10
N ASN A 515 12.72 -3.07 38.22
CA ASN A 515 12.30 -4.27 38.95
C ASN A 515 10.87 -4.12 39.51
N SER A 516 10.29 -5.24 39.96
CA SER A 516 8.90 -5.31 40.43
C SER A 516 8.64 -4.55 41.73
N ILE A 517 9.70 -4.19 42.47
CA ILE A 517 9.60 -3.38 43.68
C ILE A 517 9.57 -1.90 43.32
N ASN A 518 10.57 -1.42 42.58
CA ASN A 518 10.78 0.01 42.35
C ASN A 518 10.05 0.57 41.12
N ASN A 519 9.70 -0.29 40.16
CA ASN A 519 9.12 0.09 38.88
C ASN A 519 7.85 -0.71 38.57
N SER A 520 7.15 -1.18 39.59
CA SER A 520 5.79 -1.69 39.40
C SER A 520 4.80 -0.56 39.14
N LYS A 521 3.63 -0.90 38.59
CA LYS A 521 2.55 0.06 38.28
C LYS A 521 3.02 1.22 37.38
N LEU A 522 3.91 0.92 36.43
CA LEU A 522 4.45 1.85 35.45
C LEU A 522 5.27 3.00 36.04
N ILE A 523 5.75 2.92 37.29
CA ILE A 523 6.45 4.04 37.91
C ILE A 523 7.87 4.19 37.33
N ASN A 524 8.09 5.31 36.65
CA ASN A 524 9.34 5.75 36.04
C ASN A 524 9.31 7.29 35.95
N PHE A 525 9.99 7.97 36.87
CA PHE A 525 9.78 9.40 37.07
C PHE A 525 10.28 10.26 35.89
N ASP A 526 9.55 11.35 35.61
CA ASP A 526 10.06 12.47 34.81
C ASP A 526 11.06 13.27 35.65
N THR A 527 12.33 13.20 35.27
CA THR A 527 13.45 13.82 35.99
C THR A 527 13.55 15.32 35.78
N THR A 528 12.74 15.91 34.91
CA THR A 528 12.61 17.37 34.80
C THR A 528 11.77 17.97 35.93
N VAL A 529 10.94 17.15 36.59
CA VAL A 529 10.04 17.54 37.68
C VAL A 529 10.46 16.91 39.01
N VAL A 530 10.86 15.63 38.97
CA VAL A 530 11.23 14.85 40.15
C VAL A 530 12.74 14.76 40.26
N SER A 531 13.27 15.02 41.46
CA SER A 531 14.69 14.94 41.78
C SER A 531 14.95 13.97 42.93
N PRO A 532 16.21 13.57 43.19
CA PRO A 532 16.54 12.76 44.35
C PRO A 532 16.10 13.40 45.68
N SER A 533 15.77 12.57 46.66
CA SER A 533 15.50 12.97 48.05
C SER A 533 16.75 13.58 48.71
N SER A 534 16.58 14.07 49.95
CA SER A 534 17.69 14.50 50.80
C SER A 534 18.77 13.43 51.02
N SER A 535 18.40 12.15 51.02
CA SER A 535 19.32 11.02 51.10
C SER A 535 19.95 10.65 49.74
N GLY A 536 19.69 11.41 48.68
CA GLY A 536 20.21 11.16 47.33
C GLY A 536 19.51 10.02 46.59
N GLN A 537 18.37 9.54 47.08
CA GLN A 537 17.63 8.43 46.47
C GLN A 537 16.51 8.95 45.55
N LEU A 538 16.34 8.33 44.38
CA LEU A 538 15.21 8.56 43.48
C LEU A 538 14.57 7.22 43.14
N ARG A 539 13.52 6.82 43.86
CA ARG A 539 12.79 5.57 43.62
C ARG A 539 11.43 5.55 44.30
N PHE A 540 10.51 4.82 43.69
CA PHE A 540 9.36 4.24 44.38
C PHE A 540 9.78 2.89 44.98
N GLU A 541 9.06 2.42 46.00
CA GLU A 541 9.21 1.10 46.59
C GLU A 541 7.82 0.52 46.90
N SER A 542 7.42 -0.51 46.16
CA SER A 542 6.18 -1.23 46.41
C SER A 542 6.30 -2.11 47.66
N GLN A 543 5.40 -1.90 48.62
CA GLN A 543 5.29 -2.71 49.86
C GLN A 543 4.05 -3.63 49.84
N GLY A 544 3.47 -3.84 48.65
CA GLY A 544 2.32 -4.70 48.42
C GLY A 544 1.11 -3.92 47.90
N ARG A 545 -0.09 -4.49 48.08
CA ARG A 545 -1.33 -3.89 47.60
C ARG A 545 -1.62 -2.58 48.35
N PHE A 546 -1.72 -1.48 47.60
CA PHE A 546 -2.06 -0.14 48.09
C PHE A 546 -1.12 0.40 49.18
N LYS A 547 0.12 -0.12 49.24
CA LYS A 547 1.15 0.27 50.19
C LYS A 547 2.47 0.49 49.47
N GLY A 548 3.17 1.56 49.81
CA GLY A 548 4.47 1.85 49.24
C GLY A 548 5.19 2.99 49.95
N ALA A 549 6.42 3.22 49.50
CA ALA A 549 7.26 4.31 49.95
C ALA A 549 7.85 5.04 48.74
N CYS A 550 7.96 6.36 48.83
CA CYS A 550 8.68 7.16 47.83
C CYS A 550 9.91 7.79 48.46
N TYR A 551 11.02 7.71 47.73
CA TYR A 551 12.29 8.38 47.97
C TYR A 551 12.53 9.34 46.82
N LEU A 552 12.15 10.61 46.98
CA LEU A 552 12.23 11.63 45.94
C LEU A 552 11.99 13.03 46.52
N ARG A 553 12.29 14.06 45.74
CA ARG A 553 11.85 15.43 45.95
C ARG A 553 11.04 15.90 44.74
N CYS A 554 9.84 16.42 45.00
CA CYS A 554 8.91 16.93 43.98
C CYS A 554 8.12 18.12 44.55
N HIS A 555 7.90 19.18 43.76
CA HIS A 555 7.22 20.43 44.18
C HIS A 555 7.71 20.99 45.54
N GLY A 556 9.03 20.93 45.76
CA GLY A 556 9.66 21.39 47.01
C GLY A 556 9.44 20.48 48.24
N LYS A 557 8.73 19.36 48.11
CA LYS A 557 8.48 18.39 49.18
C LYS A 557 9.45 17.21 49.08
N ASN A 558 10.19 16.98 50.16
CA ASN A 558 11.07 15.82 50.30
C ASN A 558 10.29 14.60 50.82
N HIS A 559 10.48 13.46 50.17
CA HIS A 559 9.92 12.15 50.53
C HIS A 559 11.11 11.23 50.83
N ASP A 560 11.34 10.86 52.10
CA ASP A 560 12.56 10.13 52.49
C ASP A 560 12.44 9.28 53.78
N PRO A 561 11.77 8.12 53.74
CA PRO A 561 10.67 7.80 52.84
C PRO A 561 9.38 8.49 53.28
N LYS A 562 8.54 8.88 52.34
CA LYS A 562 7.12 9.09 52.64
C LYS A 562 6.35 7.80 52.33
N ARG A 563 5.61 7.29 53.31
CA ARG A 563 4.84 6.03 53.23
C ARG A 563 3.34 6.29 53.16
N TYR A 564 2.57 5.35 52.63
CA TYR A 564 1.10 5.41 52.56
C TYR A 564 0.42 4.05 52.71
#